data_AF-A0A8C7YCF0-F1
#
_entry.id   AF-A0A8C7YCF0-F1
#
_cell.length_a   1.000
_cell.length_b   1.000
_cell.length_c   1.000
_cell.angle_alpha   90.00
_cell.angle_beta   90.00
_cell.angle_gamma   90.00
#
_symmetry.space_group_name_H-M   'P 1'
#
loop_
_entity.id
_entity.type
_entity.pdbx_description
1 polymer ?
#
loop_
_entity_poly.entity_id
_entity_poly.type
_entity_poly.pdbx_seq_one_letter_code
_entity_poly.pdbx_strand_id
1 'polypeptide(L)'
;MTYDVFQQIYLKTFYGLKQTDRGDRFPQRRTRSVSAMEMKIREMQNFFGLRETGGLDSSTLSVMRLPRCGVPDVENFGFYPFKPKWKNHNITYKIAKYTPDMSKEDVEKAFHSALKMWREAAPLRFTQVTSGNADIVLTFAQKSKFKHISTAHLWVCFILI
;
A
#
# COMPACT_ATOMS: atom_id res chain seq x y z
N MET A 1 -3.68 26.79 -8.32
CA MET A 1 -4.47 25.81 -7.54
C MET A 1 -3.69 25.52 -6.27
N THR A 2 -4.29 25.71 -5.10
CA THR A 2 -3.68 25.36 -3.81
C THR A 2 -4.02 23.90 -3.50
N TYR A 3 -3.02 23.11 -3.15
CA TYR A 3 -3.19 21.72 -2.76
C TYR A 3 -3.31 21.64 -1.24
N ASP A 4 -4.35 20.97 -0.73
CA ASP A 4 -4.47 20.72 0.70
C ASP A 4 -3.49 19.61 1.15
N VAL A 5 -3.22 19.60 2.46
CA VAL A 5 -2.30 18.68 3.13
C VAL A 5 -2.69 17.23 2.86
N PHE A 6 -3.99 16.93 2.78
CA PHE A 6 -4.47 15.60 2.47
C PHE A 6 -3.95 15.06 1.13
N GLN A 7 -4.04 15.84 0.05
CA GLN A 7 -3.62 15.34 -1.28
C GLN A 7 -2.11 15.19 -1.37
N GLN A 8 -1.36 16.06 -0.70
CA GLN A 8 0.10 15.95 -0.62
C GLN A 8 0.53 14.68 0.12
N ILE A 9 -0.10 14.38 1.27
CA ILE A 9 0.16 13.14 2.02
C ILE A 9 -0.18 11.93 1.17
N TYR A 10 -1.35 11.93 0.54
CA TYR A 10 -1.79 10.83 -0.31
C TYR A 10 -0.77 10.54 -1.44
N LEU A 11 -0.39 11.56 -2.22
CA LEU A 11 0.53 11.37 -3.33
C LEU A 11 1.95 11.06 -2.87
N LYS A 12 2.36 11.52 -1.68
CA LYS A 12 3.62 11.11 -1.04
C LYS A 12 3.59 9.64 -0.66
N THR A 13 2.50 9.17 -0.05
CA THR A 13 2.35 7.80 0.43
C THR A 13 2.21 6.80 -0.71
N PHE A 14 1.38 7.09 -1.71
CA PHE A 14 1.01 6.10 -2.73
C PHE A 14 1.74 6.27 -4.06
N TYR A 15 2.25 7.47 -4.35
CA TYR A 15 2.85 7.81 -5.64
C TYR A 15 4.28 8.34 -5.56
N GLY A 16 4.89 8.30 -4.36
CA GLY A 16 6.28 8.72 -4.16
C GLY A 16 6.54 10.19 -4.48
N LEU A 17 5.56 11.08 -4.27
CA LEU A 17 5.77 12.52 -4.39
C LEU A 17 6.90 12.95 -3.45
N LYS A 18 8.03 13.37 -4.03
CA LYS A 18 9.17 13.90 -3.28
C LYS A 18 8.79 15.28 -2.74
N GLN A 19 9.15 15.53 -1.49
CA GLN A 19 9.00 16.86 -0.90
C GLN A 19 9.90 17.80 -1.72
N THR A 20 9.35 18.90 -2.23
CA THR A 20 10.19 19.95 -2.79
C THR A 20 10.97 20.53 -1.63
N ASP A 21 12.24 20.16 -1.51
CA ASP A 21 13.12 20.74 -0.50
C ASP A 21 13.09 22.27 -0.68
N ARG A 22 12.92 22.98 0.43
CA ARG A 22 13.07 24.43 0.48
C ARG A 22 14.51 24.77 0.09
N GLY A 23 14.83 24.92 -1.20
CA GLY A 23 16.21 25.27 -1.54
C GLY A 23 16.70 25.14 -2.97
N ASP A 24 15.87 25.02 -4.02
CA ASP A 24 16.40 25.18 -5.37
C ASP A 24 16.46 26.68 -5.74
N ARG A 25 17.53 27.35 -5.27
CA ARG A 25 17.95 28.67 -5.79
C ARG A 25 18.68 28.49 -7.12
N PHE A 26 17.94 28.08 -8.14
CA PHE A 26 18.40 28.23 -9.53
C PHE A 26 17.32 28.97 -10.32
N PRO A 27 17.65 30.09 -11.00
CA PRO A 27 16.66 30.81 -11.80
C PRO A 27 16.30 29.96 -13.02
N GLN A 28 15.25 29.17 -12.89
CA GLN A 28 14.75 28.34 -13.97
C GLN A 28 14.06 29.21 -15.02
N ARG A 29 14.58 29.14 -16.24
CA ARG A 29 14.04 29.74 -17.47
C ARG A 29 12.51 29.52 -17.54
N ARG A 30 11.75 30.54 -17.94
CA ARG A 30 10.27 30.52 -18.06
C ARG A 30 9.77 29.60 -19.19
N THR A 31 9.99 28.31 -19.06
CA THR A 31 9.20 27.27 -19.73
C THR A 31 8.12 26.84 -18.75
N ARG A 32 6.86 26.70 -19.21
CA ARG A 32 5.75 26.13 -18.41
C ARG A 32 6.08 24.67 -18.11
N SER A 33 6.88 24.41 -17.06
CA SER A 33 7.15 23.05 -16.59
C SER A 33 5.93 22.56 -15.81
N VAL A 34 5.49 21.34 -16.12
CA VAL A 34 4.44 20.65 -15.36
C VAL A 34 4.97 20.41 -13.95
N SER A 35 4.18 20.78 -12.94
CA SER A 35 4.62 20.62 -11.55
C SER A 35 4.74 19.14 -11.18
N ALA A 36 5.65 18.80 -10.26
CA ALA A 36 5.76 17.42 -9.74
C ALA A 36 4.43 16.89 -9.20
N MET A 37 3.62 17.78 -8.61
CA MET A 37 2.28 17.46 -8.14
C MET A 37 1.36 17.05 -9.29
N GLU A 38 1.30 17.84 -10.36
CA GLU A 38 0.47 17.55 -11.53
C GLU A 38 0.87 16.24 -12.19
N MET A 39 2.18 15.94 -12.28
CA MET A 39 2.65 14.65 -12.80
C MET A 39 2.15 13.48 -11.96
N LYS A 40 2.22 13.58 -10.63
CA LYS A 40 1.74 12.52 -9.72
C LYS A 40 0.22 12.38 -9.71
N ILE A 41 -0.52 13.47 -9.96
CA ILE A 41 -1.97 13.40 -10.16
C ILE A 41 -2.31 12.64 -11.45
N ARG A 42 -1.60 12.91 -12.56
CA ARG A 42 -1.81 12.18 -13.82
C ARG A 42 -1.53 10.68 -13.68
N GLU A 43 -0.43 10.33 -13.00
CA GLU A 43 -0.08 8.94 -12.72
C GLU A 43 -1.15 8.22 -11.89
N MET A 44 -1.68 8.88 -10.86
CA MET A 44 -2.81 8.38 -10.08
C MET A 44 -4.08 8.22 -10.91
N GLN A 45 -4.41 9.22 -11.72
CA GLN A 45 -5.58 9.17 -12.59
C GLN A 45 -5.49 7.99 -13.54
N ASN A 46 -4.35 7.79 -14.18
CA ASN A 46 -4.10 6.63 -15.04
C ASN A 46 -4.25 5.30 -14.29
N PHE A 47 -3.68 5.18 -13.08
CA PHE A 47 -3.78 3.97 -12.27
C PHE A 47 -5.24 3.57 -11.97
N PHE A 48 -6.10 4.56 -11.69
CA PHE A 48 -7.51 4.34 -11.42
C PHE A 48 -8.40 4.40 -12.69
N GLY A 49 -7.81 4.48 -13.89
CA GLY A 49 -8.56 4.57 -15.15
C GLY A 49 -9.38 5.86 -15.31
N LEU A 50 -9.02 6.93 -14.61
CA LEU A 50 -9.62 8.25 -14.74
C LEU A 50 -9.00 9.01 -15.93
N ARG A 51 -9.70 10.05 -16.39
CA ARG A 51 -9.14 10.98 -17.37
C ARG A 51 -7.93 11.69 -16.78
N GLU A 52 -6.79 11.61 -17.45
CA GLU A 52 -5.54 12.28 -17.05
C GLU A 52 -5.60 13.80 -17.24
N THR A 53 -6.31 14.49 -16.36
CA THR A 53 -6.41 15.96 -16.39
C THR A 53 -5.20 16.62 -15.72
N GLY A 54 -4.54 15.92 -14.79
CA GLY A 54 -3.52 16.48 -13.89
C GLY A 54 -4.07 17.41 -12.82
N GLY A 55 -5.39 17.64 -12.81
CA GLY A 55 -6.09 18.44 -11.82
C GLY A 55 -6.82 17.57 -10.80
N LEU A 56 -7.12 18.15 -9.64
CA LEU A 56 -7.96 17.52 -8.61
C LEU A 56 -9.44 17.76 -8.93
N ASP A 57 -9.93 17.16 -10.01
CA ASP A 57 -11.36 17.16 -10.32
C ASP A 57 -12.19 16.33 -9.31
N SER A 58 -13.50 16.49 -9.35
CA SER A 58 -14.42 15.84 -8.41
C SER A 58 -14.29 14.31 -8.45
N SER A 59 -14.12 13.72 -9.64
CA SER A 59 -13.83 12.30 -9.80
C SER A 59 -12.54 11.87 -9.09
N THR A 60 -11.45 12.60 -9.30
CA THR A 60 -10.15 12.32 -8.68
C THR A 60 -10.24 12.40 -7.16
N LEU A 61 -10.86 13.46 -6.63
CA LEU A 61 -11.03 13.64 -5.19
C LEU A 61 -11.93 12.58 -4.56
N SER A 62 -12.95 12.11 -5.28
CA SER A 62 -13.82 11.02 -4.79
C SER A 62 -13.04 9.72 -4.59
N VAL A 63 -12.17 9.36 -5.55
CA VAL A 63 -11.32 8.16 -5.47
C VAL A 63 -10.25 8.29 -4.40
N MET A 64 -9.64 9.47 -4.23
CA MET A 64 -8.64 9.70 -3.17
C MET A 64 -9.19 9.47 -1.77
N ARG A 65 -10.49 9.74 -1.56
CA ARG A 65 -11.14 9.67 -0.24
C ARG A 65 -11.63 8.28 0.14
N LEU A 66 -11.63 7.32 -0.79
CA LEU A 66 -12.05 5.95 -0.50
C LEU A 66 -11.06 5.26 0.45
N PRO A 67 -11.54 4.48 1.45
CA PRO A 67 -10.70 3.60 2.24
C PRO A 67 -9.90 2.67 1.32
N ARG A 68 -8.62 2.47 1.64
CA ARG A 68 -7.69 1.73 0.78
C ARG A 68 -6.58 1.06 1.58
N CYS A 69 -5.83 0.21 0.88
CA CYS A 69 -4.61 -0.38 1.38
C CYS A 69 -3.54 0.69 1.67
N GLY A 70 -2.63 0.40 2.61
CA GLY A 70 -1.51 1.27 2.97
C GLY A 70 -0.25 1.08 2.10
N VAL A 71 -0.31 0.22 1.09
CA VAL A 71 0.79 -0.09 0.17
C VAL A 71 0.84 0.94 -0.96
N PRO A 72 2.02 1.39 -1.42
CA PRO A 72 2.10 2.28 -2.58
C PRO A 72 1.48 1.69 -3.84
N ASP A 73 0.78 2.53 -4.62
CA ASP A 73 0.10 2.13 -5.86
C ASP A 73 1.12 1.95 -7.00
N VAL A 74 2.18 2.78 -7.00
CA VAL A 74 3.26 2.74 -7.98
C VAL A 74 4.58 2.46 -7.28
N GLU A 75 4.78 1.20 -6.90
CA GLU A 75 6.06 0.72 -6.39
C GLU A 75 6.90 0.14 -7.53
N ASN A 76 8.16 0.55 -7.63
CA ASN A 76 9.08 -0.07 -8.57
C ASN A 76 9.58 -1.40 -7.98
N PHE A 77 8.76 -2.45 -8.05
CA PHE A 77 9.14 -3.79 -7.59
C PHE A 77 10.37 -4.36 -8.30
N GLY A 78 10.78 -3.76 -9.43
CA GLY A 78 12.07 -4.02 -10.07
C GLY A 78 13.29 -3.54 -9.26
N PHE A 79 13.10 -2.64 -8.29
CA PHE A 79 14.16 -2.17 -7.39
C PHE A 79 14.44 -3.14 -6.24
N TYR A 80 13.51 -4.03 -5.89
CA TYR A 80 13.84 -5.15 -5.02
C TYR A 80 14.74 -6.10 -5.81
N PRO A 81 16.05 -6.23 -5.49
CA PRO A 81 17.01 -6.92 -6.36
C PRO A 81 16.65 -8.39 -6.61
N PHE A 82 15.74 -8.93 -5.80
CA PHE A 82 15.46 -10.36 -5.71
C PHE A 82 14.02 -10.75 -6.06
N LYS A 83 13.14 -9.82 -6.47
CA LYS A 83 11.70 -10.09 -6.73
C LYS A 83 11.10 -11.04 -5.68
N PRO A 84 10.73 -10.54 -4.49
CA PRO A 84 10.47 -11.38 -3.33
C PRO A 84 9.51 -12.53 -3.65
N LYS A 85 10.04 -13.75 -3.62
CA LYS A 85 9.32 -14.98 -3.88
C LYS A 85 9.67 -15.98 -2.79
N TRP A 86 8.66 -16.65 -2.25
CA TRP A 86 8.86 -17.75 -1.33
C TRP A 86 9.65 -18.87 -2.02
N LYS A 87 10.80 -19.24 -1.43
CA LYS A 87 11.60 -20.38 -1.90
C LYS A 87 10.89 -21.72 -1.62
N ASN A 88 10.11 -21.74 -0.55
CA ASN A 88 9.35 -22.91 -0.10
C ASN A 88 7.86 -22.69 -0.34
N HIS A 89 7.17 -23.75 -0.71
CA HIS A 89 5.72 -23.73 -0.91
C HIS A 89 4.94 -23.96 0.39
N ASN A 90 5.60 -24.45 1.45
CA ASN A 90 5.02 -24.58 2.77
C ASN A 90 5.34 -23.32 3.57
N ILE A 91 4.32 -22.49 3.79
CA ILE A 91 4.41 -21.21 4.47
C ILE A 91 3.69 -21.33 5.80
N THR A 92 4.38 -21.01 6.88
CA THR A 92 3.81 -20.97 8.23
C THR A 92 3.27 -19.58 8.55
N TYR A 93 2.16 -19.50 9.26
CA TYR A 93 1.63 -18.22 9.72
C TYR A 93 1.21 -18.26 11.18
N LYS A 94 1.27 -17.11 11.86
CA LYS A 94 0.72 -16.95 13.21
C LYS A 94 0.05 -15.60 13.38
N ILE A 95 -0.93 -15.54 14.27
CA ILE A 95 -1.60 -14.32 14.67
C ILE A 95 -1.00 -13.88 16.00
N ALA A 96 -0.15 -12.87 15.95
CA ALA A 96 0.57 -12.38 17.14
C ALA A 96 -0.30 -11.45 17.99
N LYS A 97 -1.19 -10.69 17.37
CA LYS A 97 -2.10 -9.78 18.08
C LYS A 97 -3.44 -9.71 17.37
N TYR A 98 -4.51 -9.88 18.15
CA TYR A 98 -5.89 -9.80 17.73
C TYR A 98 -6.43 -8.36 17.85
N THR A 99 -7.48 -8.06 17.09
CA THR A 99 -8.25 -6.83 17.26
C THR A 99 -9.28 -7.01 18.38
N PRO A 100 -9.58 -5.98 19.18
CA PRO A 100 -10.67 -6.03 20.16
C PRO A 100 -12.07 -5.98 19.51
N ASP A 101 -12.17 -5.64 18.21
CA ASP A 101 -13.44 -5.38 17.54
C ASP A 101 -14.16 -6.66 17.06
N MET A 102 -13.52 -7.83 17.16
CA MET A 102 -14.08 -9.13 16.77
C MET A 102 -13.53 -10.27 17.61
N SER A 103 -14.26 -11.39 17.63
CA SER A 103 -13.84 -12.62 18.31
C SER A 103 -12.56 -13.18 17.68
N LYS A 104 -11.80 -13.95 18.45
CA LYS A 104 -10.56 -14.58 17.93
C LYS A 104 -10.89 -15.58 16.83
N GLU A 105 -12.00 -16.29 16.99
CA GLU A 105 -12.51 -17.29 16.08
C GLU A 105 -12.86 -16.68 14.72
N ASP A 106 -13.51 -15.51 14.71
CA ASP A 106 -13.83 -14.78 13.47
C ASP A 106 -12.56 -14.26 12.78
N VAL A 107 -11.59 -13.77 13.56
CA VAL A 107 -10.27 -13.35 13.04
C VAL A 107 -9.58 -14.53 12.36
N GLU A 108 -9.48 -15.67 13.05
CA GLU A 108 -8.85 -16.88 12.53
C GLU A 108 -9.55 -17.39 11.27
N LYS A 109 -10.89 -17.42 11.28
CA LYS A 109 -11.69 -17.82 10.11
C LYS A 109 -11.48 -16.89 8.92
N ALA A 110 -11.39 -15.57 9.15
CA ALA A 110 -11.14 -14.60 8.10
C ALA A 110 -9.76 -14.82 7.45
N PHE A 111 -8.71 -14.98 8.26
CA PHE A 111 -7.36 -15.24 7.73
C PHE A 111 -7.24 -16.60 7.07
N HIS A 112 -7.86 -17.64 7.63
CA HIS A 112 -7.90 -18.96 7.00
C HIS A 112 -8.53 -18.89 5.61
N SER A 113 -9.65 -18.16 5.48
CA SER A 113 -10.35 -17.98 4.20
C SER A 113 -9.51 -17.21 3.19
N ALA A 114 -8.87 -16.11 3.63
CA ALA A 114 -7.97 -15.34 2.77
C ALA A 114 -6.78 -16.19 2.26
N LEU A 115 -6.12 -16.94 3.14
CA LEU A 115 -4.99 -17.80 2.77
C LEU A 115 -5.43 -19.02 1.94
N LYS A 116 -6.68 -19.47 2.09
CA LYS A 116 -7.26 -20.52 1.25
C LYS A 116 -7.34 -20.08 -0.21
N MET A 117 -7.80 -18.86 -0.49
CA MET A 117 -7.86 -18.31 -1.86
C MET A 117 -6.48 -18.38 -2.54
N TRP A 118 -5.41 -18.10 -1.80
CA TRP A 118 -4.03 -18.15 -2.32
C TRP A 118 -3.51 -19.54 -2.61
N ARG A 119 -3.85 -20.49 -1.73
CA ARG A 119 -3.53 -21.91 -1.92
C ARG A 119 -4.28 -22.54 -3.09
N GLU A 120 -5.44 -22.01 -3.45
CA GLU A 120 -6.21 -22.48 -4.62
C GLU A 120 -5.66 -21.90 -5.93
N ALA A 121 -5.13 -20.67 -5.90
CA ALA A 121 -4.57 -20.01 -7.09
C ALA A 121 -3.10 -20.36 -7.38
N ALA A 122 -2.35 -20.82 -6.38
CA ALA A 122 -0.91 -21.10 -6.49
C ALA A 122 -0.55 -22.37 -5.71
N PRO A 123 0.58 -23.05 -6.02
CA PRO A 123 1.01 -24.27 -5.31
C PRO A 123 1.58 -23.95 -3.92
N LEU A 124 0.86 -23.18 -3.10
CA LEU A 124 1.24 -22.77 -1.75
C LEU A 124 0.39 -23.51 -0.71
N ARG A 125 1.00 -23.83 0.43
CA ARG A 125 0.36 -24.46 1.57
C ARG A 125 0.59 -23.59 2.79
N PHE A 126 -0.49 -23.28 3.51
CA PHE A 126 -0.45 -22.43 4.69
C PHE A 126 -0.74 -23.26 5.94
N THR A 127 0.15 -23.21 6.92
CA THR A 127 0.01 -23.91 8.20
C THR A 127 0.04 -22.91 9.34
N GLN A 128 -0.99 -22.90 10.18
CA GLN A 128 -1.02 -22.05 11.36
C GLN A 128 -0.11 -22.64 12.43
N VAL A 129 0.74 -21.82 13.03
CA VAL A 129 1.58 -22.20 14.18
C VAL A 129 1.23 -21.34 15.39
N THR A 130 1.19 -21.94 16.57
CA THR A 130 0.82 -21.27 17.83
C THR A 130 2.02 -20.83 18.66
N SER A 131 3.21 -21.38 18.38
CA SER A 131 4.45 -21.07 19.07
C SER A 131 5.63 -20.99 18.09
N GLY A 132 6.72 -20.37 18.53
CA GLY A 132 7.93 -20.22 17.71
C GLY A 132 7.83 -19.15 16.61
N ASN A 133 8.74 -19.23 15.65
CA ASN A 133 8.79 -18.33 14.49
C ASN A 133 7.83 -18.82 13.40
N ALA A 134 7.30 -17.87 12.62
CA ALA A 134 6.44 -18.14 11.47
C ALA A 134 6.89 -17.27 10.30
N ASP A 135 6.67 -17.75 9.08
CA ASP A 135 7.00 -17.01 7.85
C ASP A 135 6.13 -15.75 7.71
N ILE A 136 4.86 -15.84 8.11
CA ILE A 136 3.90 -14.72 8.12
C ILE A 136 3.43 -14.45 9.55
N VAL A 137 3.60 -13.21 10.02
CA VAL A 137 3.14 -12.78 11.35
C VAL A 137 2.08 -11.70 11.22
N LEU A 138 0.84 -12.05 11.58
CA LEU A 138 -0.33 -11.18 11.47
C LEU A 138 -0.56 -10.45 12.80
N THR A 139 -0.70 -9.11 12.76
CA THR A 139 -0.77 -8.27 13.97
C THR A 139 -1.72 -7.09 13.78
N PHE A 140 -2.81 -7.00 14.53
CA PHE A 140 -3.64 -5.78 14.52
C PHE A 140 -2.98 -4.64 15.32
N ALA A 141 -2.88 -3.46 14.70
CA ALA A 141 -2.27 -2.28 15.30
C ALA A 141 -3.07 -1.00 15.00
N GLN A 142 -3.09 -0.09 15.97
CA GLN A 142 -3.68 1.23 15.79
C GLN A 142 -2.66 2.20 15.17
N LYS A 143 -3.16 3.13 14.34
CA LYS A 143 -2.39 4.04 13.49
C LYS A 143 -1.37 4.93 14.24
N SER A 144 -1.53 5.10 15.55
CA SER A 144 -0.60 5.88 16.41
C SER A 144 0.77 5.22 16.62
N LYS A 145 0.94 3.92 16.30
CA LYS A 145 2.17 3.17 16.60
C LYS A 145 3.07 2.80 15.42
N PHE A 146 2.72 3.20 14.20
CA PHE A 146 3.53 2.90 13.01
C PHE A 146 3.84 4.16 12.22
N LYS A 147 4.99 4.79 12.50
CA LYS A 147 5.57 5.81 11.61
C LYS A 147 6.28 5.22 10.40
N HIS A 148 6.62 3.94 10.41
CA HIS A 148 7.10 3.21 9.23
C HIS A 148 6.73 1.73 9.38
N ILE A 149 6.13 1.15 8.33
CA ILE A 149 5.83 -0.28 8.12
C ILE A 149 4.63 -0.84 8.92
N SER A 150 3.40 -0.68 8.40
CA SER A 150 2.24 -1.44 8.89
C SER A 150 2.18 -2.81 8.20
N THR A 151 2.85 -3.82 8.77
CA THR A 151 2.90 -5.20 8.27
C THR A 151 1.57 -5.97 8.30
N ALA A 152 0.45 -5.34 8.67
CA ALA A 152 -0.84 -6.02 8.75
C ALA A 152 -1.87 -5.58 7.70
N HIS A 153 -1.71 -4.39 7.13
CA HIS A 153 -2.42 -4.03 5.88
C HIS A 153 -1.62 -4.41 4.62
N LEU A 154 -0.36 -4.83 4.81
CA LEU A 154 0.59 -5.13 3.74
C LEU A 154 0.33 -6.44 3.00
N TRP A 155 -0.58 -7.33 3.43
CA TRP A 155 -0.67 -8.69 2.84
C TRP A 155 -2.01 -9.07 2.21
N VAL A 156 -3.10 -8.36 2.49
CA VAL A 156 -4.38 -8.65 1.80
C VAL A 156 -4.33 -8.16 0.34
N CYS A 157 -3.54 -7.15 0.03
CA CYS A 157 -3.36 -6.67 -1.36
C CYS A 157 -2.18 -7.30 -2.11
N PHE A 158 -1.22 -7.95 -1.42
CA PHE A 158 0.07 -8.30 -2.02
C PHE A 158 0.11 -9.57 -2.85
N ILE A 159 -1.03 -10.19 -3.12
CA ILE A 159 -1.01 -11.41 -3.93
C ILE A 159 -1.95 -11.28 -5.15
N LEU A 160 -2.74 -10.20 -5.28
CA LEU A 160 -3.62 -9.95 -6.44
C LEU A 160 -3.05 -8.95 -7.48
N ILE A 161 -1.73 -8.75 -7.54
CA ILE A 161 -1.07 -8.12 -8.70
C ILE A 161 0.16 -8.94 -9.08
#